data_AF-J9FBA7-F1
#
_entry.id   AF-J9FBA7-F1
#
_cell.length_a   1.000
_cell.length_b   1.000
_cell.length_c   1.000
_cell.angle_alpha   90.00
_cell.angle_beta   90.00
_cell.angle_gamma   90.00
#
_symmetry.space_group_name_H-M   'P 1'
#
loop_
_entity.id
_entity.type
_entity.pdbx_description
1 polymer ?
#
loop_
_entity_poly.entity_id
_entity_poly.type
_entity_poly.pdbx_seq_one_letter_code
_entity_poly.pdbx_strand_id
1 'polypeptide(L)'
;MEQSNFAIQGMKDTQTTVVAMKQGLKTMQKEYKKLDIGKIDKLQDEMEEMLDMNNEIQEAMSRQYVTPDIDEADLEAELDALGDEFEADVDTSYLDEALNAPGVPSKEPGYESKVIEGGIAVDEFGLPKVPANN
;
A
#
# COMPACT_ATOMS: atom_id res chain seq x y z
N MET A 1 -26.66 66.66 12.04
CA MET A 1 -25.21 66.46 11.86
C MET A 1 -24.84 64.98 11.65
N GLU A 2 -25.54 64.03 12.27
CA GLU A 2 -25.27 62.58 12.12
C GLU A 2 -25.45 62.04 10.69
N GLN A 3 -26.43 62.51 9.92
CA GLN A 3 -26.65 62.05 8.53
C GLN A 3 -25.47 62.37 7.60
N SER A 4 -24.81 63.52 7.80
CA SER A 4 -23.61 63.90 7.04
C SER A 4 -22.40 63.05 7.44
N ASN A 5 -22.26 62.76 8.74
CA ASN A 5 -21.21 61.87 9.23
C ASN A 5 -21.39 60.43 8.73
N PHE A 6 -22.63 59.93 8.64
CA PHE A 6 -22.91 58.61 8.06
C PHE A 6 -22.54 58.56 6.57
N ALA A 7 -22.88 59.61 5.80
CA ALA A 7 -22.49 59.70 4.39
C ALA A 7 -20.96 59.75 4.21
N ILE A 8 -20.26 60.54 5.03
CA ILE A 8 -18.78 60.63 5.01
C ILE A 8 -18.15 59.28 5.39
N GLN A 9 -18.69 58.59 6.40
CA GLN A 9 -18.20 57.28 6.80
C GLN A 9 -18.41 56.24 5.69
N GLY A 10 -19.60 56.21 5.08
CA GLY A 10 -19.87 55.32 3.94
C GLY A 10 -18.94 55.58 2.74
N MET A 11 -18.59 56.86 2.48
CA MET A 11 -17.58 57.18 1.45
C MET A 11 -16.19 56.67 1.81
N LYS A 12 -15.76 56.77 3.09
CA LYS A 12 -14.48 56.22 3.56
C LYS A 12 -14.44 54.70 3.51
N ASP A 13 -15.53 54.03 3.86
CA ASP A 13 -15.62 52.57 3.83
C ASP A 13 -15.60 52.07 2.37
N THR A 14 -16.26 52.78 1.46
CA THR A 14 -16.20 52.51 0.02
C THR A 14 -14.79 52.70 -0.52
N GLN A 15 -14.10 53.78 -0.13
CA GLN A 15 -12.70 54.02 -0.52
C GLN A 15 -11.79 52.88 -0.02
N THR A 16 -11.93 52.48 1.23
CA THR A 16 -11.17 51.37 1.83
C THR A 16 -11.42 50.07 1.09
N THR A 17 -12.67 49.80 0.73
CA THR A 17 -13.07 48.63 -0.07
C THR A 17 -12.40 48.65 -1.44
N VAL A 18 -12.40 49.78 -2.14
CA VAL A 18 -11.73 49.90 -3.46
C VAL A 18 -10.22 49.69 -3.35
N VAL A 19 -9.59 50.20 -2.30
CA VAL A 19 -8.16 49.97 -2.04
C VAL A 19 -7.90 48.48 -1.77
N ALA A 20 -8.71 47.84 -0.94
CA ALA A 20 -8.62 46.41 -0.67
C ALA A 20 -8.82 45.57 -1.95
N MET A 21 -9.77 45.93 -2.81
CA MET A 21 -9.97 45.26 -4.10
C MET A 21 -8.75 45.42 -5.03
N LYS A 22 -8.14 46.61 -5.08
CA LYS A 22 -6.89 46.83 -5.85
C LYS A 22 -5.72 46.02 -5.31
N GLN A 23 -5.62 45.90 -3.99
CA GLN A 23 -4.63 45.04 -3.33
C GLN A 23 -4.88 43.56 -3.70
N GLY A 24 -6.14 43.12 -3.59
CA GLY A 24 -6.56 41.77 -3.96
C GLY A 24 -6.25 41.43 -5.41
N LEU A 25 -6.48 42.36 -6.35
CA LEU A 25 -6.13 42.18 -7.76
C LEU A 25 -4.62 41.97 -7.96
N LYS A 26 -3.77 42.75 -7.27
CA LYS A 26 -2.30 42.58 -7.35
C LYS A 26 -1.86 41.22 -6.80
N THR A 27 -2.45 40.78 -5.68
CA THR A 27 -2.20 39.45 -5.13
C THR A 27 -2.67 38.36 -6.09
N MET A 28 -3.88 38.49 -6.65
CA MET A 28 -4.43 37.56 -7.63
C MET A 28 -3.53 37.44 -8.86
N GLN A 29 -3.03 38.56 -9.40
CA GLN A 29 -2.06 38.55 -10.51
C GLN A 29 -0.73 37.89 -10.13
N LYS A 30 -0.27 38.04 -8.89
CA LYS A 30 0.95 37.40 -8.41
C LYS A 30 0.78 35.88 -8.26
N GLU A 31 -0.35 35.43 -7.72
CA GLU A 31 -0.68 34.00 -7.61
C GLU A 31 -0.93 33.39 -8.99
N TYR A 32 -1.61 34.09 -9.90
CA TYR A 32 -1.79 33.64 -11.28
C TYR A 32 -0.46 33.39 -12.02
N LYS A 33 0.60 34.17 -11.72
CA LYS A 33 1.94 33.93 -12.27
C LYS A 33 2.64 32.71 -11.67
N LYS A 34 2.22 32.24 -10.49
CA LYS A 34 2.75 31.01 -9.88
C LYS A 34 2.03 29.77 -10.38
N LEU A 35 0.82 29.92 -10.90
CA LEU A 35 0.11 28.86 -11.61
C LEU A 35 0.79 28.67 -12.96
N ASP A 36 1.52 27.57 -13.07
CA ASP A 36 2.17 27.15 -14.31
C ASP A 36 1.21 26.20 -15.02
N ILE A 37 0.67 26.63 -16.16
CA ILE A 37 -0.24 25.82 -16.98
C ILE A 37 0.44 24.50 -17.35
N GLY A 38 1.75 24.49 -17.61
CA GLY A 38 2.47 23.25 -17.92
C GLY A 38 2.54 22.26 -16.74
N LYS A 39 2.37 22.72 -15.49
CA LYS A 39 2.21 21.81 -14.34
C LYS A 39 0.78 21.32 -14.19
N ILE A 40 -0.20 22.13 -14.59
CA ILE A 40 -1.61 21.73 -14.61
C ILE A 40 -1.83 20.68 -15.69
N ASP A 41 -1.24 20.86 -16.88
CA ASP A 41 -1.29 19.91 -17.98
C ASP A 41 -0.63 18.58 -17.56
N LYS A 42 0.58 18.63 -16.99
CA LYS A 42 1.23 17.43 -16.43
C LYS A 42 0.41 16.73 -15.36
N LEU A 43 -0.24 17.49 -14.48
CA LEU A 43 -1.12 16.90 -13.46
C LEU A 43 -2.33 16.24 -14.11
N GLN A 44 -2.88 16.82 -15.17
CA GLN A 44 -3.97 16.20 -15.94
C GLN A 44 -3.50 14.92 -16.63
N ASP A 45 -2.33 14.94 -17.27
CA ASP A 45 -1.72 13.76 -17.90
C ASP A 45 -1.48 12.65 -16.85
N GLU A 46 -0.92 12.99 -15.68
CA GLU A 46 -0.70 12.03 -14.57
C GLU A 46 -2.03 11.49 -13.99
N MET A 47 -3.09 12.31 -13.94
CA MET A 47 -4.41 11.86 -13.52
C MET A 47 -5.05 10.92 -14.56
N GLU A 48 -4.84 11.16 -15.84
CA GLU A 48 -5.28 10.28 -16.92
C GLU A 48 -4.56 8.93 -16.84
N GLU A 49 -3.23 8.93 -16.71
CA GLU A 49 -2.43 7.72 -16.50
C GLU A 49 -2.87 6.94 -15.25
N MET A 50 -3.22 7.63 -14.15
CA MET A 50 -3.69 6.97 -12.92
C MET A 50 -5.07 6.33 -13.10
N LEU A 51 -5.98 6.98 -13.83
CA LEU A 51 -7.30 6.40 -14.14
C LEU A 51 -7.16 5.17 -15.04
N ASP A 52 -6.27 5.22 -16.03
CA ASP A 52 -5.97 4.07 -16.89
C ASP A 52 -5.35 2.92 -16.10
N MET A 53 -4.39 3.20 -15.21
CA MET A 53 -3.83 2.20 -14.30
C MET A 53 -4.89 1.61 -13.36
N ASN A 54 -5.86 2.42 -12.90
CA ASN A 54 -6.96 1.91 -12.09
C ASN A 54 -7.85 0.95 -12.88
N ASN A 55 -8.14 1.26 -14.15
CA ASN A 55 -8.87 0.37 -15.04
C ASN A 55 -8.10 -0.93 -15.30
N GLU A 56 -6.79 -0.85 -15.52
CA GLU A 56 -5.94 -2.04 -15.70
C GLU A 56 -5.88 -2.90 -14.42
N ILE A 57 -5.79 -2.28 -13.24
CA ILE A 57 -5.87 -3.00 -11.95
C ILE A 57 -7.23 -3.66 -11.78
N GLN A 58 -8.31 -2.95 -12.09
CA GLN A 58 -9.66 -3.52 -12.03
C GLN A 58 -9.82 -4.67 -13.03
N GLU A 59 -9.28 -4.56 -14.24
CA GLU A 59 -9.30 -5.64 -15.22
C GLU A 59 -8.44 -6.83 -14.77
N ALA A 60 -7.24 -6.58 -14.25
CA ALA A 60 -6.34 -7.61 -13.73
C ALA A 60 -6.91 -8.32 -12.50
N MET A 61 -7.62 -7.62 -11.61
CA MET A 61 -8.34 -8.23 -10.49
C MET A 61 -9.69 -8.84 -10.92
N SER A 62 -10.30 -8.33 -11.98
CA SER A 62 -11.47 -8.90 -12.64
C SER A 62 -11.11 -10.07 -13.54
N ARG A 63 -9.83 -10.38 -13.74
CA ARG A 63 -9.38 -11.76 -13.99
C ARG A 63 -9.62 -12.57 -12.71
N GLN A 64 -10.89 -12.63 -12.29
CA GLN A 64 -11.41 -13.86 -11.73
C GLN A 64 -11.02 -14.91 -12.74
N TYR A 65 -10.14 -15.82 -12.33
CA TYR A 65 -10.08 -17.13 -12.97
C TYR A 65 -11.53 -17.57 -13.05
N VAL A 66 -12.10 -17.55 -14.26
CA VAL A 66 -13.41 -18.13 -14.50
C VAL A 66 -13.20 -19.58 -14.13
N THR A 67 -13.62 -19.96 -12.93
CA THR A 67 -13.71 -21.37 -12.58
C THR A 67 -14.61 -21.95 -13.66
N PRO A 68 -14.14 -22.93 -14.45
CA PRO A 68 -15.02 -23.62 -15.38
C PRO A 68 -16.29 -24.05 -14.63
N ASP A 69 -17.41 -24.24 -15.33
CA ASP A 69 -18.55 -24.94 -14.73
C ASP A 69 -18.10 -26.37 -14.40
N ILE A 70 -17.57 -26.54 -13.18
CA ILE A 70 -17.14 -27.82 -12.61
C ILE A 70 -18.37 -28.38 -11.88
N ASP A 71 -18.65 -29.66 -12.10
CA ASP A 71 -19.69 -30.35 -11.33
C ASP A 71 -19.18 -30.54 -9.89
N GLU A 72 -19.71 -29.76 -8.95
CA GLU A 72 -19.33 -29.85 -7.53
C GLU A 72 -19.56 -31.25 -6.96
N ALA A 73 -20.56 -32.00 -7.45
CA ALA A 73 -20.84 -33.35 -6.98
C ALA A 73 -19.81 -34.37 -7.49
N ASP A 74 -19.30 -34.19 -8.71
CA ASP A 74 -18.23 -35.01 -9.26
C ASP A 74 -16.90 -34.73 -8.54
N LEU A 75 -16.60 -33.44 -8.30
CA LEU A 75 -15.41 -33.03 -7.56
C LEU A 75 -15.41 -33.54 -6.11
N GLU A 76 -16.56 -33.50 -5.42
CA GLU A 76 -16.68 -34.04 -4.07
C GLU A 76 -16.49 -35.56 -4.04
N ALA A 77 -17.01 -36.28 -5.03
CA ALA A 77 -16.79 -37.72 -5.16
C ALA A 77 -15.31 -38.07 -5.45
N GLU A 78 -14.64 -37.30 -6.31
CA GLU A 78 -13.20 -37.45 -6.53
C GLU A 78 -12.37 -37.12 -5.29
N LEU A 79 -12.76 -36.09 -4.52
CA LEU A 79 -12.08 -35.69 -3.30
C LEU A 79 -12.22 -36.73 -2.19
N ASP A 80 -13.41 -37.31 -2.02
CA ASP A 80 -13.66 -38.41 -1.09
C ASP A 80 -12.83 -39.64 -1.48
N ALA A 81 -12.80 -40.00 -2.76
CA ALA A 81 -11.98 -41.10 -3.25
C ALA A 81 -10.47 -40.87 -3.04
N LEU A 82 -10.00 -39.63 -3.21
CA LEU A 82 -8.62 -39.26 -2.90
C LEU A 82 -8.34 -39.30 -1.39
N GLY A 83 -9.32 -38.93 -0.57
CA GLY A 83 -9.26 -39.06 0.89
C GLY A 83 -9.09 -40.51 1.31
N ASP A 84 -9.88 -41.41 0.72
CA ASP A 84 -9.77 -42.86 0.94
C ASP A 84 -8.42 -43.43 0.45
N GLU A 85 -7.89 -42.96 -0.68
CA GLU A 85 -6.55 -43.33 -1.15
C GLU A 85 -5.46 -42.83 -0.19
N PHE A 86 -5.56 -41.58 0.26
CA PHE A 86 -4.61 -41.01 1.22
C PHE A 86 -4.65 -41.77 2.55
N GLU A 87 -5.84 -42.10 3.06
CA GLU A 87 -6.03 -42.91 4.27
C GLU A 87 -5.48 -44.33 4.14
N ALA A 88 -5.57 -44.93 2.96
CA ALA A 88 -5.02 -46.26 2.68
C ALA A 88 -3.48 -46.27 2.61
N ASP A 89 -2.87 -45.17 2.18
CA ASP A 89 -1.43 -45.00 1.96
C ASP A 89 -0.74 -44.06 2.99
N VAL A 90 -1.37 -43.75 4.14
CA VAL A 90 -0.74 -42.97 5.23
C VAL A 90 0.44 -43.76 5.82
N ASP A 91 1.59 -43.68 5.17
CA ASP A 91 2.87 -43.89 5.80
C ASP A 91 3.12 -42.68 6.71
N THR A 92 2.91 -42.82 8.02
CA THR A 92 3.11 -41.76 9.03
C THR A 92 4.57 -41.32 9.16
N SER A 93 5.47 -41.78 8.28
CA SER A 93 6.88 -41.41 8.22
C SER A 93 7.11 -39.89 8.08
N TYR A 94 6.17 -39.15 7.48
CA TYR A 94 6.22 -37.67 7.44
C TYR A 94 6.04 -37.02 8.83
N LEU A 95 5.34 -37.67 9.77
CA LEU A 95 5.19 -37.17 11.14
C LEU A 95 6.50 -37.35 11.92
N ASP A 96 7.25 -38.43 11.65
CA ASP A 96 8.57 -38.62 12.25
C ASP A 96 9.57 -37.58 11.77
N GLU A 97 9.50 -37.15 10.50
CA GLU A 97 10.35 -36.05 10.00
C GLU A 97 9.98 -34.70 10.64
N ALA A 98 8.69 -34.43 10.85
CA ALA A 98 8.24 -33.22 11.55
C ALA A 98 8.64 -33.19 13.04
N LEU A 99 8.69 -34.34 13.71
CA LEU A 99 9.17 -34.47 15.09
C LEU A 99 10.69 -34.36 15.20
N ASN A 100 11.42 -34.76 14.15
CA ASN A 100 12.89 -34.64 14.07
C ASN A 100 13.35 -33.30 13.46
N ALA A 101 12.42 -32.45 13.02
CA ALA A 101 12.74 -31.14 12.50
C ALA A 101 13.34 -30.24 13.59
N PRO A 102 14.38 -29.44 13.27
CA PRO A 102 14.95 -28.50 14.23
C PRO A 102 13.88 -27.52 14.75
N GLY A 103 13.84 -27.30 16.07
CA GLY A 103 12.88 -26.40 16.68
C GLY A 103 12.93 -24.98 16.08
N VAL A 104 11.76 -24.35 15.90
CA VAL A 104 11.66 -22.99 15.38
C VAL A 104 12.49 -22.02 16.25
N PRO A 105 13.22 -21.06 15.64
CA PRO A 105 14.02 -20.11 16.40
C PRO A 105 13.15 -19.31 17.38
N SER A 106 13.42 -19.45 18.68
CA SER A 106 12.65 -18.84 19.77
C SER A 106 13.03 -17.39 20.06
N LYS A 107 13.86 -16.78 19.21
CA LYS A 107 14.49 -15.50 19.45
C LYS A 107 13.91 -14.41 18.56
N GLU A 108 13.25 -13.40 19.17
CA GLU A 108 12.75 -12.20 18.49
C GLU A 108 13.85 -11.53 17.63
N PRO A 109 13.58 -11.15 16.37
CA PRO A 109 14.58 -10.57 15.49
C PRO A 109 15.00 -9.17 15.97
N GLY A 110 16.31 -8.93 16.14
CA GLY A 110 16.85 -7.58 16.39
C GLY A 110 17.97 -7.40 17.43
N TYR A 111 18.59 -8.47 17.95
CA TYR A 111 19.76 -8.33 18.84
C TYR A 111 21.02 -9.01 18.32
N GLU A 112 22.15 -8.38 18.61
CA GLU A 112 23.48 -8.75 18.15
C GLU A 112 23.83 -10.22 18.44
N SER A 113 24.48 -10.84 17.46
CA SER A 113 24.90 -12.23 17.46
C SER A 113 25.76 -12.55 18.70
N LYS A 114 25.27 -13.42 19.58
CA LYS A 114 26.09 -14.08 20.61
C LYS A 114 26.27 -15.54 20.25
N VAL A 115 27.51 -15.99 20.29
CA VAL A 115 27.89 -17.40 20.15
C VAL A 115 27.16 -18.20 21.22
N ILE A 116 26.39 -19.21 20.83
CA ILE A 116 25.73 -20.13 21.76
C ILE A 116 26.69 -21.29 22.06
N GLU A 117 26.60 -21.82 23.27
CA GLU A 117 27.33 -22.99 23.77
C GLU A 117 27.23 -24.16 22.76
N GLY A 118 28.36 -24.55 22.18
CA GLY A 118 28.42 -25.49 21.04
C GLY A 118 29.32 -25.02 19.89
N GLY A 119 29.76 -23.77 19.90
CA GLY A 119 30.80 -23.27 18.97
C GLY A 119 30.33 -22.97 17.54
N ILE A 120 29.03 -23.08 17.27
CA ILE A 120 28.44 -22.74 15.97
C ILE A 120 27.99 -21.28 16.03
N ALA A 121 28.59 -20.44 15.17
CA ALA A 121 28.17 -19.05 15.03
C ALA A 121 26.83 -18.98 14.30
N VAL A 122 25.85 -18.28 14.88
CA VAL A 122 24.54 -18.03 14.25
C VAL A 122 24.44 -16.58 13.77
N ASP A 123 23.70 -16.34 12.70
CA ASP A 123 23.41 -15.02 12.16
C ASP A 123 22.26 -14.32 12.90
N GLU A 124 21.90 -13.11 12.43
CA GLU A 124 20.88 -12.24 13.02
C GLU A 124 19.47 -12.85 13.00
N PHE A 125 19.27 -13.90 12.20
CA PHE A 125 18.02 -14.65 12.09
C PHE A 125 18.05 -15.97 12.87
N GLY A 126 19.12 -16.21 13.64
CA GLY A 126 19.31 -17.45 14.40
C GLY A 126 19.68 -18.65 13.54
N LEU A 127 20.05 -18.44 12.27
CA LEU A 127 20.48 -19.50 11.37
C LEU A 127 21.99 -19.75 11.54
N PRO A 128 22.46 -21.01 11.46
CA PRO A 128 23.90 -21.32 11.49
C PRO A 128 24.64 -20.64 10.32
N LYS A 129 25.73 -19.93 10.62
CA LYS A 129 26.60 -19.33 9.60
C LYS A 129 27.35 -20.44 8.87
N VAL A 130 26.98 -20.68 7.60
CA VAL A 130 27.74 -21.57 6.72
C VAL A 130 29.13 -20.99 6.43
N PRO A 131 30.21 -21.80 6.45
CA PRO A 131 31.54 -21.32 6.14
C PRO A 131 31.62 -20.94 4.65
N ALA A 132 31.89 -19.66 4.37
CA ALA A 132 32.20 -19.20 3.03
C ALA A 132 33.60 -19.72 2.65
N ASN A 133 33.65 -20.83 1.92
CA ASN A 133 34.87 -21.25 1.24
C ASN A 133 35.09 -20.30 0.05
N ASN A 134 36.18 -19.52 0.12
CA ASN A 134 36.73 -18.76 -1.00
C ASN A 134 37.42 -19.67 -2.01
#